data_AF-A0ABC9YQQ2-F1
#
_entry.id   AF-A0ABC9YQQ2-F1
#
_cell.length_a   1.000
_cell.length_b   1.000
_cell.length_c   1.000
_cell.angle_alpha   90.00
_cell.angle_beta   90.00
_cell.angle_gamma   90.00
#
_symmetry.space_group_name_H-M   'P 1'
#
loop_
_entity.id
_entity.type
_entity.pdbx_description
1 polymer ?
#
loop_
_entity_poly.entity_id
_entity_poly.type
_entity_poly.pdbx_seq_one_letter_code
_entity_poly.pdbx_strand_id
1 'polypeptide(L)'
;MVAPHVDHAQGWRAREAGLTELLEWIAANDSVYGLGDTRNAVAAEWVRQVDAQGGGWLARLDPALGGAAGAFTCNEDPGVPDPAAVSSAIGDFVSGASIFVFFSGLRDSGAFCGAWPSSSERVRVDGIGLSTRPLVLQTTRDAATPAAGGPVMAAALGGTLVWIDGTDHGAFARGNPPVDVAVVHYLETGEVTLASAPAAPIVTPSPPAEPPRPAGGQS
;
A
#
# COMPACT_ATOMS: atom_id res chain seq x y z
N MET A 1 34.97 1.17 4.93
CA MET A 1 34.19 1.16 6.18
C MET A 1 33.12 0.10 6.00
N VAL A 2 33.10 -0.92 6.87
CA VAL A 2 32.08 -1.98 6.84
C VAL A 2 30.90 -1.49 7.69
N ALA A 3 29.68 -1.51 7.15
CA ALA A 3 28.48 -1.17 7.91
C ALA A 3 28.33 -2.11 9.12
N PRO A 4 27.83 -1.64 10.28
CA PRO A 4 27.64 -2.51 11.42
C PRO A 4 26.66 -3.64 11.10
N HIS A 5 26.98 -4.85 11.53
CA HIS A 5 26.09 -6.01 11.44
C HIS A 5 24.79 -5.69 12.19
N VAL A 6 23.68 -5.61 11.47
CA VAL A 6 22.34 -5.54 12.07
C VAL A 6 21.98 -6.96 12.51
N ASP A 7 21.83 -7.18 13.82
CA ASP A 7 21.32 -8.45 14.34
C ASP A 7 19.80 -8.49 14.10
N HIS A 8 19.42 -9.00 12.93
CA HIS A 8 18.02 -9.10 12.52
C HIS A 8 17.16 -9.88 13.53
N ALA A 9 17.73 -10.84 14.25
CA ALA A 9 17.00 -11.60 15.27
C ALA A 9 16.63 -10.74 16.49
N GLN A 10 17.48 -9.77 16.86
CA GLN A 10 17.18 -8.80 17.91
C GLN A 10 16.10 -7.81 17.47
N GLY A 11 16.17 -7.32 16.23
CA GLY A 11 15.15 -6.42 15.66
C GLY A 11 13.76 -7.05 15.62
N TRP A 12 13.68 -8.33 15.23
CA TRP A 12 12.42 -9.09 15.23
C TRP A 12 11.83 -9.25 16.64
N ARG A 13 12.65 -9.67 17.61
CA ARG A 13 12.19 -9.84 19.00
C ARG A 13 11.74 -8.52 19.63
N ALA A 14 12.44 -7.42 19.35
CA ALA A 14 12.04 -6.10 19.84
C ALA A 14 10.69 -5.66 19.28
N ARG A 15 10.42 -5.96 18.00
CA ARG A 15 9.14 -5.65 17.36
C ARG A 15 8.00 -6.52 17.89
N GLU A 16 8.23 -7.82 18.08
CA GLU A 16 7.27 -8.74 18.69
C GLU A 16 6.93 -8.33 20.14
N ALA A 17 7.95 -7.94 20.92
CA ALA A 17 7.77 -7.43 22.27
C ALA A 17 6.94 -6.15 22.27
N GLY A 18 7.25 -5.17 21.42
CA GLY A 18 6.51 -3.91 21.34
C GLY A 18 5.04 -4.10 20.93
N LEU A 19 4.75 -5.03 20.00
CA LEU A 19 3.36 -5.35 19.63
C LEU A 19 2.62 -6.05 20.79
N THR A 20 3.31 -6.94 21.51
CA THR A 20 2.74 -7.63 22.67
C THR A 20 2.38 -6.63 23.77
N GLU A 21 3.31 -5.73 24.10
CA GLU A 21 3.10 -4.67 25.09
C GLU A 21 1.96 -3.73 24.70
N LEU A 22 1.87 -3.35 23.42
CA LEU A 22 0.79 -2.52 22.91
C LEU A 22 -0.58 -3.19 23.09
N LEU A 23 -0.71 -4.46 22.68
CA LEU A 23 -1.98 -5.19 22.77
C LEU A 23 -2.39 -5.46 24.22
N GLU A 24 -1.42 -5.71 25.12
CA GLU A 24 -1.66 -5.85 26.55
C GLU A 24 -2.09 -4.52 27.18
N TRP A 25 -1.48 -3.41 26.78
CA TRP A 25 -1.90 -2.08 27.22
C TRP A 25 -3.32 -1.74 26.75
N ILE A 26 -3.67 -2.04 25.49
CA ILE A 26 -5.03 -1.83 24.98
C ILE A 26 -6.04 -2.67 25.78
N ALA A 27 -5.71 -3.93 26.07
CA ALA A 27 -6.56 -4.83 26.85
C ALA A 27 -6.79 -4.32 28.28
N ALA A 28 -5.73 -3.78 28.92
CA ALA A 28 -5.84 -3.15 30.23
C ALA A 28 -6.70 -1.86 30.22
N ASN A 29 -6.99 -1.31 29.04
CA ASN A 29 -7.81 -0.12 28.81
C ASN A 29 -9.11 -0.46 28.05
N ASP A 30 -9.63 -1.70 28.17
CA ASP A 30 -10.83 -2.15 27.46
C ASP A 30 -12.06 -1.28 27.71
N SER A 31 -12.18 -0.69 28.91
CA SER A 31 -13.27 0.26 29.22
C SER A 31 -13.34 1.47 28.29
N VAL A 32 -12.27 1.77 27.54
CA VAL A 32 -12.23 2.83 26.53
C VAL A 32 -12.31 2.31 25.12
N TYR A 33 -11.56 1.26 24.81
CA TYR A 33 -11.44 0.79 23.44
C TYR A 33 -12.53 -0.20 23.07
N GLY A 34 -13.09 -0.93 24.04
CA GLY A 34 -14.13 -1.94 23.84
C GLY A 34 -13.69 -3.06 22.90
N LEU A 35 -12.39 -3.38 22.87
CA LEU A 35 -11.80 -4.38 21.96
C LEU A 35 -11.60 -5.75 22.64
N GLY A 36 -11.86 -5.83 23.95
CA GLY A 36 -11.69 -7.00 24.81
C GLY A 36 -10.66 -6.78 25.91
N ASP A 37 -10.88 -7.41 27.07
CA ASP A 37 -10.07 -7.30 28.29
C ASP A 37 -8.83 -8.22 28.31
N THR A 38 -8.55 -8.90 27.20
CA THR A 38 -7.34 -9.72 27.04
C THR A 38 -6.64 -9.39 25.73
N ARG A 39 -5.31 -9.56 25.70
CA ARG A 39 -4.49 -9.40 24.49
C ARG A 39 -5.06 -10.13 23.28
N ASN A 40 -5.52 -11.36 23.48
CA ASN A 40 -6.08 -12.18 22.42
C ASN A 40 -7.44 -11.67 21.94
N ALA A 41 -8.27 -11.15 22.83
CA ALA A 41 -9.55 -10.53 22.46
C ALA A 41 -9.32 -9.24 21.65
N VAL A 42 -8.39 -8.38 22.10
CA VAL A 42 -7.98 -7.18 21.35
C VAL A 42 -7.47 -7.55 19.96
N ALA A 43 -6.58 -8.55 19.86
CA ALA A 43 -6.07 -8.99 18.57
C ALA A 43 -7.17 -9.54 17.65
N ALA A 44 -8.10 -10.34 18.20
CA ALA A 44 -9.21 -10.91 17.42
C ALA A 44 -10.18 -9.84 16.94
N GLU A 45 -10.52 -8.86 17.79
CA GLU A 45 -11.41 -7.76 17.44
C GLU A 45 -10.74 -6.80 16.44
N TRP A 46 -9.46 -6.51 16.62
CA TRP A 46 -8.67 -5.74 15.65
C TRP A 46 -8.67 -6.42 14.27
N VAL A 47 -8.41 -7.73 14.21
CA VAL A 47 -8.51 -8.52 12.96
C VAL A 47 -9.91 -8.42 12.37
N ARG A 48 -10.97 -8.61 13.18
CA ARG A 48 -12.36 -8.51 12.71
C ARG A 48 -12.67 -7.13 12.11
N GLN A 49 -12.19 -6.05 12.71
CA GLN A 49 -12.39 -4.69 12.19
C GLN A 49 -11.60 -4.44 10.92
N VAL A 50 -10.36 -4.92 10.84
CA VAL A 50 -9.56 -4.89 9.61
C VAL A 50 -10.27 -5.66 8.50
N ASP A 51 -10.80 -6.87 8.77
CA ASP A 51 -11.60 -7.66 7.84
C ASP A 51 -12.84 -6.90 7.37
N ALA A 52 -13.56 -6.25 8.30
CA ALA A 52 -14.76 -5.47 8.00
C ALA A 52 -14.47 -4.22 7.16
N GLN A 53 -13.26 -3.66 7.27
CA GLN A 53 -12.75 -2.58 6.41
C GLN A 53 -12.21 -3.10 5.07
N GLY A 54 -12.31 -4.41 4.79
CA GLY A 54 -11.82 -5.05 3.57
C GLY A 54 -10.35 -5.46 3.60
N GLY A 55 -9.68 -5.40 4.75
CA GLY A 55 -8.23 -5.61 4.90
C GLY A 55 -7.76 -7.00 5.33
N GLY A 56 -8.63 -7.99 5.49
CA GLY A 56 -8.33 -9.16 6.34
C GLY A 56 -7.18 -10.09 5.94
N TRP A 57 -6.04 -10.04 6.64
CA TRP A 57 -4.78 -10.82 6.48
C TRP A 57 -3.91 -10.55 5.21
N LEU A 58 -4.39 -9.71 4.28
CA LEU A 58 -4.09 -9.58 2.82
C LEU A 58 -5.35 -9.86 1.98
N ALA A 59 -6.45 -10.23 2.63
CA ALA A 59 -7.64 -10.90 2.10
C ALA A 59 -7.29 -12.04 1.12
N ARG A 60 -6.32 -12.88 1.56
CA ARG A 60 -5.72 -14.04 0.86
C ARG A 60 -4.70 -13.67 -0.23
N LEU A 61 -3.50 -13.26 0.19
CA LEU A 61 -2.33 -13.00 -0.68
C LEU A 61 -2.66 -12.10 -1.88
N ASP A 62 -3.30 -10.94 -1.69
CA ASP A 62 -3.68 -9.98 -2.76
C ASP A 62 -4.66 -10.57 -3.82
N PRO A 63 -5.87 -10.00 -4.03
CA PRO A 63 -6.69 -10.35 -5.19
C PRO A 63 -5.96 -10.24 -6.53
N ALA A 64 -4.93 -9.38 -6.63
CA ALA A 64 -4.01 -9.27 -7.77
C ALA A 64 -3.05 -10.45 -7.94
N LEU A 65 -3.05 -11.43 -7.02
CA LEU A 65 -2.18 -12.60 -7.02
C LEU A 65 -2.98 -13.91 -6.73
N GLY A 66 -3.96 -13.92 -5.84
CA GLY A 66 -4.89 -15.04 -5.65
C GLY A 66 -6.19 -14.91 -6.45
N GLY A 67 -6.42 -15.78 -7.43
CA GLY A 67 -7.67 -15.80 -8.22
C GLY A 67 -7.57 -15.02 -9.54
N ALA A 68 -8.62 -14.29 -9.90
CA ALA A 68 -8.70 -13.66 -11.23
C ALA A 68 -7.62 -12.60 -11.48
N ALA A 69 -7.30 -11.73 -10.51
CA ALA A 69 -6.28 -10.71 -10.76
C ALA A 69 -4.84 -11.23 -10.66
N GLY A 70 -4.61 -12.37 -10.00
CA GLY A 70 -3.39 -13.17 -10.19
C GLY A 70 -3.25 -13.73 -11.59
N ALA A 71 -4.35 -14.29 -12.12
CA ALA A 71 -4.39 -14.75 -13.50
C ALA A 71 -4.15 -13.62 -14.50
N PHE A 72 -4.78 -12.45 -14.31
CA PHE A 72 -4.51 -11.27 -15.14
C PHE A 72 -3.04 -10.84 -15.03
N THR A 73 -2.53 -10.66 -13.82
CA THR A 73 -1.14 -10.22 -13.58
C THR A 73 -0.11 -11.16 -14.23
N CYS A 74 -0.25 -12.48 -14.04
CA CYS A 74 0.68 -13.44 -14.63
C CYS A 74 0.50 -13.63 -16.15
N ASN A 75 -0.67 -13.30 -16.69
CA ASN A 75 -0.92 -13.36 -18.13
C ASN A 75 -0.36 -12.09 -18.82
N GLU A 76 -0.61 -10.91 -18.25
CA GLU A 76 -0.26 -9.60 -18.83
C GLU A 76 1.25 -9.29 -18.84
N ASP A 77 2.01 -9.91 -17.93
CA ASP A 77 3.45 -9.74 -17.83
C ASP A 77 4.22 -11.09 -17.84
N PRO A 78 4.41 -11.71 -19.03
CA PRO A 78 5.16 -12.96 -19.15
C PRO A 78 6.69 -12.77 -19.20
N GLY A 79 7.23 -11.68 -18.63
CA GLY A 79 8.66 -11.35 -18.73
C GLY A 79 9.62 -12.47 -18.29
N VAL A 80 10.90 -12.36 -18.67
CA VAL A 80 11.94 -13.30 -18.23
C VAL A 80 12.16 -13.12 -16.72
N PRO A 81 11.97 -14.17 -15.90
CA PRO A 81 12.18 -14.06 -14.46
C PRO A 81 13.63 -13.76 -14.08
N ASP A 82 13.83 -13.00 -13.01
CA ASP A 82 15.13 -12.83 -12.32
C ASP A 82 15.12 -13.54 -10.96
N PRO A 83 15.60 -14.79 -10.87
CA PRO A 83 15.61 -15.54 -9.62
C PRO A 83 16.32 -14.83 -8.45
N ALA A 84 17.24 -13.90 -8.70
CA ALA A 84 17.92 -13.16 -7.65
C ALA A 84 16.97 -12.21 -6.90
N ALA A 85 15.90 -11.73 -7.55
CA ALA A 85 14.90 -10.83 -6.98
C ALA A 85 14.20 -11.42 -5.74
N VAL A 86 14.12 -12.75 -5.60
CA VAL A 86 13.53 -13.39 -4.41
C VAL A 86 14.31 -13.05 -3.13
N SER A 87 15.64 -13.00 -3.24
CA SER A 87 16.52 -12.72 -2.09
C SER A 87 16.48 -11.24 -1.70
N SER A 88 16.43 -10.35 -2.69
CA SER A 88 16.20 -8.92 -2.47
C SER A 88 14.84 -8.69 -1.81
N ALA A 89 13.77 -9.31 -2.33
CA ALA A 89 12.42 -9.17 -1.80
C ALA A 89 12.35 -9.58 -0.32
N ILE A 90 12.96 -10.72 0.04
CA ILE A 90 13.03 -11.17 1.43
C ILE A 90 13.82 -10.17 2.29
N GLY A 91 14.96 -9.68 1.79
CA GLY A 91 15.77 -8.66 2.48
C GLY A 91 15.00 -7.35 2.71
N ASP A 92 14.28 -6.89 1.71
CA ASP A 92 13.44 -5.68 1.77
C ASP A 92 12.29 -5.86 2.78
N PHE A 93 11.60 -7.00 2.74
CA PHE A 93 10.53 -7.31 3.69
C PHE A 93 11.03 -7.34 5.14
N VAL A 94 12.16 -8.03 5.38
CA VAL A 94 12.76 -8.14 6.71
C VAL A 94 13.31 -6.79 7.21
N SER A 95 13.76 -5.91 6.30
CA SER A 95 14.23 -4.58 6.66
C SER A 95 13.10 -3.54 6.83
N GLY A 96 11.85 -3.94 6.59
CA GLY A 96 10.67 -3.09 6.84
C GLY A 96 10.17 -2.32 5.61
N ALA A 97 10.56 -2.73 4.40
CA ALA A 97 9.95 -2.22 3.19
C ALA A 97 8.45 -2.56 3.13
N SER A 98 7.73 -1.81 2.28
CA SER A 98 6.31 -2.08 2.00
C SER A 98 6.10 -3.50 1.51
N ILE A 99 4.98 -4.11 1.93
CA ILE A 99 4.58 -5.44 1.48
C ILE A 99 4.39 -5.52 -0.05
N PHE A 100 4.08 -4.40 -0.70
CA PHE A 100 4.01 -4.32 -2.17
C PHE A 100 5.38 -4.52 -2.84
N VAL A 101 6.47 -4.09 -2.21
CA VAL A 101 7.84 -4.31 -2.71
C VAL A 101 8.19 -5.80 -2.64
N PHE A 102 7.81 -6.46 -1.53
CA PHE A 102 7.99 -7.90 -1.38
C PHE A 102 7.27 -8.68 -2.49
N PHE A 103 5.99 -8.40 -2.72
CA PHE A 103 5.22 -9.09 -3.75
C PHE A 103 5.69 -8.78 -5.17
N SER A 104 6.13 -7.55 -5.45
CA SER A 104 6.78 -7.21 -6.72
C SER A 104 7.98 -8.12 -6.97
N GLY A 105 8.87 -8.28 -5.99
CA GLY A 105 10.05 -9.13 -6.16
C GLY A 105 9.74 -10.63 -6.28
N LEU A 106 8.67 -11.12 -5.63
CA LEU A 106 8.20 -12.50 -5.86
C LEU A 106 7.68 -12.71 -7.28
N ARG A 107 6.96 -11.72 -7.85
CA ARG A 107 6.56 -11.74 -9.26
C ARG A 107 7.77 -11.68 -10.19
N ASP A 108 8.65 -10.70 -9.99
CA ASP A 108 9.81 -10.45 -10.84
C ASP A 108 10.80 -11.64 -10.81
N SER A 109 10.86 -12.37 -9.69
CA SER A 109 11.65 -13.60 -9.58
C SER A 109 11.07 -14.83 -10.27
N GLY A 110 9.81 -14.75 -10.74
CA GLY A 110 9.07 -15.89 -11.25
C GLY A 110 8.67 -16.90 -10.18
N ALA A 111 9.00 -16.69 -8.89
CA ALA A 111 8.49 -17.52 -7.81
C ALA A 111 6.96 -17.50 -7.75
N PHE A 112 6.36 -16.41 -8.24
CA PHE A 112 4.91 -16.25 -8.30
C PHE A 112 4.29 -16.69 -9.65
N CYS A 113 4.79 -16.17 -10.79
CA CYS A 113 4.20 -16.41 -12.11
C CYS A 113 4.97 -17.40 -13.00
N GLY A 114 6.14 -17.91 -12.60
CA GLY A 114 7.06 -18.59 -13.51
C GLY A 114 6.55 -19.91 -14.11
N ALA A 115 5.56 -20.54 -13.46
CA ALA A 115 4.88 -21.73 -13.98
C ALA A 115 3.54 -21.41 -14.67
N TRP A 116 3.15 -20.13 -14.73
CA TRP A 116 1.88 -19.72 -15.32
C TRP A 116 1.96 -19.79 -16.86
N PRO A 117 1.06 -20.54 -17.53
CA PRO A 117 1.05 -20.62 -18.98
C PRO A 117 0.41 -19.37 -19.57
N SER A 118 1.18 -18.28 -19.67
CA SER A 118 0.67 -17.04 -20.26
C SER A 118 0.20 -17.27 -21.70
N SER A 119 -0.95 -16.68 -22.00
CA SER A 119 -1.61 -16.70 -23.30
C SER A 119 -1.58 -15.35 -24.01
N SER A 120 -0.98 -14.32 -23.40
CA SER A 120 -0.85 -12.99 -23.97
C SER A 120 0.60 -12.54 -24.08
N GLU A 121 0.83 -11.62 -25.02
CA GLU A 121 2.07 -10.86 -25.09
C GLU A 121 1.97 -9.59 -24.24
N ARG A 122 3.10 -9.09 -23.75
CA ARG A 122 3.15 -7.83 -23.03
C ARG A 122 2.66 -6.70 -23.97
N VAL A 123 1.61 -6.01 -23.56
CA VAL A 123 1.11 -4.84 -24.29
C VAL A 123 2.05 -3.66 -24.07
N ARG A 124 2.43 -3.00 -25.16
CA ARG A 124 3.08 -1.69 -25.09
C ARG A 124 2.02 -0.63 -24.82
N VAL A 125 2.15 0.06 -23.70
CA VAL A 125 1.30 1.22 -23.39
C VAL A 125 1.82 2.43 -24.18
N ASP A 126 0.94 3.05 -24.95
CA ASP A 126 1.20 4.32 -25.63
C ASP A 126 -0.08 5.16 -25.78
N GLY A 127 0.07 6.38 -26.30
CA GLY A 127 -1.05 7.31 -26.53
C GLY A 127 -1.69 7.20 -27.91
N ILE A 128 -1.39 6.15 -28.71
CA ILE A 128 -1.89 6.06 -30.08
C ILE A 128 -3.41 5.89 -30.07
N GLY A 129 -4.11 6.68 -30.89
CA GLY A 129 -5.57 6.63 -31.02
C GLY A 129 -6.32 7.45 -29.97
N LEU A 130 -5.64 8.11 -29.04
CA LEU A 130 -6.27 8.99 -28.05
C LEU A 130 -6.44 10.40 -28.64
N SER A 131 -7.69 10.86 -28.77
CA SER A 131 -8.03 12.21 -29.25
C SER A 131 -7.73 13.30 -28.22
N THR A 132 -7.75 12.94 -26.94
CA THR A 132 -7.47 13.83 -25.82
C THR A 132 -6.24 13.32 -25.10
N ARG A 133 -5.32 14.22 -24.76
CA ARG A 133 -4.13 13.88 -24.00
C ARG A 133 -4.51 13.32 -22.63
N PRO A 134 -4.04 12.12 -22.23
CA PRO A 134 -4.36 11.55 -20.92
C PRO A 134 -3.88 12.39 -19.75
N LEU A 135 -4.68 12.45 -18.69
CA LEU A 135 -4.29 12.96 -17.38
C LEU A 135 -3.80 11.80 -16.51
N VAL A 136 -2.57 11.90 -16.00
CA VAL A 136 -1.98 10.94 -15.06
C VAL A 136 -1.86 11.61 -13.70
N LEU A 137 -2.52 11.03 -12.69
CA LEU A 137 -2.38 11.45 -11.29
C LEU A 137 -1.39 10.52 -10.61
N GLN A 138 -0.41 11.07 -9.91
CA GLN A 138 0.56 10.27 -9.15
C GLN A 138 0.77 10.86 -7.76
N THR A 139 0.65 10.01 -6.73
CA THR A 139 0.98 10.39 -5.36
C THR A 139 2.48 10.22 -5.08
N THR A 140 3.10 11.17 -4.38
CA THR A 140 4.56 11.24 -4.16
C THR A 140 5.13 10.09 -3.33
N ARG A 141 4.35 9.53 -2.39
CA ARG A 141 4.76 8.41 -1.53
C ARG A 141 3.74 7.27 -1.54
N ASP A 142 3.20 6.97 -2.72
CA ASP A 142 2.32 5.83 -2.95
C ASP A 142 3.09 4.51 -2.84
N ALA A 143 2.63 3.62 -1.97
CA ALA A 143 3.28 2.33 -1.72
C ALA A 143 2.90 1.24 -2.74
N ALA A 144 1.74 1.35 -3.39
CA ALA A 144 1.23 0.35 -4.34
C ALA A 144 1.65 0.69 -5.78
N THR A 145 1.63 1.97 -6.15
CA THR A 145 2.13 2.48 -7.44
C THR A 145 3.23 3.52 -7.21
N PRO A 146 4.51 3.12 -7.07
CA PRO A 146 5.59 4.03 -6.70
C PRO A 146 5.71 5.26 -7.61
N ALA A 147 6.11 6.39 -7.02
CA ALA A 147 6.19 7.69 -7.69
C ALA A 147 6.95 7.69 -9.02
N ALA A 148 7.98 6.85 -9.16
CA ALA A 148 8.75 6.71 -10.39
C ALA A 148 7.90 6.27 -11.61
N GLY A 149 6.79 5.56 -11.37
CA GLY A 149 5.87 5.12 -12.43
C GLY A 149 5.10 6.26 -13.09
N GLY A 150 4.78 7.32 -12.35
CA GLY A 150 4.01 8.46 -12.85
C GLY A 150 4.63 9.13 -14.08
N PRO A 151 5.89 9.60 -14.02
CA PRO A 151 6.58 10.15 -15.19
C PRO A 151 6.72 9.17 -16.36
N VAL A 152 6.97 7.89 -16.08
CA VAL A 152 7.09 6.86 -17.12
C VAL A 152 5.76 6.68 -17.87
N MET A 153 4.65 6.57 -17.13
CA MET A 153 3.31 6.41 -17.70
C MET A 153 2.88 7.67 -18.46
N ALA A 154 3.07 8.85 -17.88
CA ALA A 154 2.76 10.12 -18.55
C ALA A 154 3.56 10.27 -19.86
N ALA A 155 4.83 9.93 -19.86
CA ALA A 155 5.65 9.95 -21.07
C ALA A 155 5.17 8.93 -22.12
N ALA A 156 4.87 7.70 -21.71
CA ALA A 156 4.38 6.65 -22.61
C ALA A 156 3.08 7.07 -23.32
N LEU A 157 2.14 7.65 -22.57
CA LEU A 157 0.85 8.11 -23.07
C LEU A 157 0.91 9.45 -23.82
N GLY A 158 2.06 10.15 -23.81
CA GLY A 158 2.13 11.55 -24.23
C GLY A 158 1.23 12.47 -23.39
N GLY A 159 0.94 12.04 -22.16
CA GLY A 159 0.00 12.60 -21.19
C GLY A 159 0.52 13.81 -20.41
N THR A 160 -0.33 14.34 -19.54
CA THR A 160 0.02 15.35 -18.54
C THR A 160 0.05 14.71 -17.16
N LEU A 161 1.15 14.90 -16.44
CA LEU A 161 1.31 14.42 -15.06
C LEU A 161 0.90 15.50 -14.06
N VAL A 162 0.08 15.12 -13.08
CA VAL A 162 -0.27 15.94 -11.92
C VAL A 162 0.17 15.23 -10.64
N TRP A 163 0.95 15.93 -9.83
CA TRP A 163 1.51 15.38 -8.59
C TRP A 163 0.60 15.62 -7.41
N ILE A 164 0.35 14.57 -6.64
CA ILE A 164 -0.39 14.63 -5.39
C ILE A 164 0.59 14.42 -4.24
N ASP A 165 0.80 15.43 -3.40
CA ASP A 165 1.73 15.30 -2.29
C ASP A 165 1.07 14.58 -1.10
N GLY A 166 1.45 13.32 -0.87
CA GLY A 166 0.86 12.48 0.15
C GLY A 166 1.40 11.06 0.14
N THR A 167 0.75 10.18 0.89
CA THR A 167 1.15 8.77 1.09
C THR A 167 0.06 7.77 0.70
N ASP A 168 -1.08 8.26 0.19
CA ASP A 168 -2.24 7.44 -0.12
C ASP A 168 -2.19 6.88 -1.55
N HIS A 169 -2.92 5.78 -1.77
CA HIS A 169 -3.05 5.15 -3.08
C HIS A 169 -4.35 5.61 -3.77
N GLY A 170 -4.20 6.10 -5.00
CA GLY A 170 -5.28 6.75 -5.75
C GLY A 170 -5.63 8.14 -5.20
N ALA A 171 -6.10 9.03 -6.07
CA ALA A 171 -6.26 10.45 -5.73
C ALA A 171 -7.60 11.09 -6.10
N PHE A 172 -8.36 10.50 -7.03
CA PHE A 172 -9.63 11.04 -7.50
C PHE A 172 -10.82 10.44 -6.75
N ALA A 173 -11.86 11.25 -6.55
CA ALA A 173 -13.09 10.92 -5.84
C ALA A 173 -12.85 10.53 -4.37
N ARG A 174 -11.88 11.20 -3.73
CA ARG A 174 -11.46 10.96 -2.35
C ARG A 174 -11.89 12.07 -1.38
N GLY A 175 -12.72 13.01 -1.82
CA GLY A 175 -13.13 14.17 -1.01
C GLY A 175 -12.01 15.21 -0.91
N ASN A 176 -11.25 15.40 -1.99
CA ASN A 176 -10.17 16.37 -2.11
C ASN A 176 -10.58 17.42 -3.16
N PRO A 177 -11.30 18.50 -2.78
CA PRO A 177 -11.89 19.40 -3.76
C PRO A 177 -10.92 19.96 -4.82
N PRO A 178 -9.67 20.35 -4.49
CA PRO A 178 -8.68 20.74 -5.49
C PRO A 178 -8.45 19.69 -6.60
N VAL A 179 -8.36 18.41 -6.24
CA VAL A 179 -8.12 17.32 -7.19
C VAL A 179 -9.41 16.92 -7.89
N ASP A 180 -10.48 16.74 -7.13
CA ASP A 180 -11.76 16.24 -7.65
C ASP A 180 -12.35 17.19 -8.69
N VAL A 181 -12.33 18.51 -8.42
CA VAL A 181 -12.81 19.53 -9.37
C VAL A 181 -11.93 19.58 -10.62
N ALA A 182 -10.60 19.50 -10.47
CA ALA A 182 -9.68 19.54 -11.60
C ALA A 182 -9.86 18.32 -12.53
N VAL A 183 -10.08 17.13 -11.96
CA VAL A 183 -10.33 15.91 -12.73
C VAL A 183 -11.67 15.98 -13.46
N VAL A 184 -12.74 16.43 -12.80
CA VAL A 184 -14.05 16.60 -13.46
C VAL A 184 -13.96 17.61 -14.61
N HIS A 185 -13.28 18.74 -14.39
CA HIS A 185 -13.05 19.72 -15.44
C HIS A 185 -12.32 19.09 -16.64
N TYR A 186 -11.25 18.33 -16.40
CA TYR A 186 -10.54 17.61 -17.45
C TYR A 186 -11.44 16.60 -18.20
N LEU A 187 -12.32 15.89 -17.50
CA LEU A 187 -13.25 14.96 -18.13
C LEU A 187 -14.31 15.66 -19.01
N GLU A 188 -14.69 16.89 -18.65
CA GLU A 188 -15.66 17.70 -19.41
C GLU A 188 -15.03 18.43 -20.61
N THR A 189 -13.80 18.92 -20.45
CA THR A 189 -13.19 19.87 -21.41
C THR A 189 -11.93 19.33 -22.09
N GLY A 190 -11.27 18.33 -21.50
CA GLY A 190 -9.93 17.89 -21.87
C GLY A 190 -8.81 18.82 -21.38
N GLU A 191 -9.12 19.88 -20.63
CA GLU A 191 -8.15 20.85 -20.14
C GLU A 191 -7.61 20.47 -18.76
N VAL A 192 -6.30 20.62 -18.57
CA VAL A 192 -5.65 20.39 -17.28
C VAL A 192 -5.34 21.74 -16.64
N THR A 193 -5.96 22.01 -15.49
CA THR A 193 -5.87 23.30 -14.78
C THR A 193 -5.02 23.23 -13.51
N LEU A 194 -4.53 22.04 -13.17
CA LEU A 194 -3.79 21.75 -11.94
C LEU A 194 -2.45 21.11 -12.29
N ALA A 195 -1.35 21.57 -11.67
CA ALA A 195 -0.04 20.94 -11.79
C ALA A 195 0.27 20.02 -10.60
N SER A 196 -0.17 20.41 -9.40
CA SER A 196 -0.06 19.61 -8.19
C SER A 196 -1.06 20.04 -7.13
N ALA A 197 -1.33 19.16 -6.18
CA ALA A 197 -2.14 19.43 -4.99
C ALA A 197 -1.65 18.60 -3.79
N PRO A 198 -1.93 19.03 -2.55
CA PRO A 198 -1.81 18.14 -1.40
C PRO A 198 -2.82 16.98 -1.50
N ALA A 199 -2.50 15.84 -0.92
CA ALA A 199 -3.44 14.73 -0.78
C ALA A 199 -4.62 15.09 0.12
N ALA A 200 -5.69 14.31 0.01
CA ALA A 200 -6.82 14.41 0.93
C ALA A 200 -6.33 14.24 2.39
N PRO A 201 -6.89 14.99 3.36
CA PRO A 201 -6.63 14.71 4.76
C PRO A 201 -7.00 13.26 5.07
N ILE A 202 -6.06 12.52 5.67
CA ILE A 202 -6.37 11.20 6.22
C ILE A 202 -7.21 11.47 7.47
N VAL A 203 -8.53 11.31 7.34
CA VAL A 203 -9.43 11.39 8.48
C VAL A 203 -9.30 10.07 9.25
N THR A 204 -8.39 10.05 10.23
CA THR A 204 -8.46 9.04 11.27
C THR A 204 -9.69 9.35 12.12
N PRO A 205 -10.56 8.36 12.43
CA PRO A 205 -11.57 8.54 13.45
C PRO A 205 -10.88 9.08 14.71
N SER A 206 -11.46 10.11 15.35
CA SER A 206 -10.94 10.55 16.64
C SER A 206 -10.93 9.33 17.57
N PRO A 207 -9.81 9.05 18.25
CA PRO A 207 -9.85 8.04 19.29
C PRO A 207 -10.91 8.45 20.33
N PRO A 208 -11.61 7.50 20.95
CA PRO A 208 -12.44 7.81 22.11
C PRO A 208 -11.61 8.60 23.15
N ALA A 209 -12.27 9.47 23.91
CA ALA A 209 -11.59 10.30 24.91
C ALA A 209 -10.68 9.44 25.81
N GLU A 210 -9.46 9.91 26.05
CA GLU A 210 -8.46 9.20 26.85
C GLU A 210 -9.07 8.85 28.23
N PRO A 211 -8.99 7.58 28.69
CA PRO A 211 -9.42 7.24 30.03
C PRO A 211 -8.58 8.01 31.05
N PRO A 212 -9.15 8.34 32.22
CA PRO A 212 -8.34 8.87 33.31
C PRO A 212 -7.19 7.89 33.60
N ARG A 213 -5.95 8.39 33.53
CA ARG A 213 -4.76 7.61 33.91
C ARG A 213 -4.97 6.99 35.30
N PRO A 214 -4.76 5.68 35.48
CA PRO A 214 -4.81 5.09 36.80
C PRO A 214 -3.76 5.77 37.68
N ALA A 215 -4.19 6.21 38.86
CA ALA A 215 -3.30 6.77 39.87
C ALA A 215 -2.21 5.74 40.16
N GLY A 216 -0.95 6.12 39.97
CA GLY A 216 0.20 5.23 40.11
C GLY A 216 0.17 4.46 41.43
N GLY A 217 0.03 3.15 41.33
CA GLY A 217 0.27 2.24 42.44
C GLY A 217 1.78 2.13 42.64
N GLN A 218 2.28 2.87 43.62
CA GLN A 218 3.56 2.54 44.25
C GLN A 218 3.33 1.33 45.16
N SER A 219 3.99 0.22 44.86
CA SER A 219 4.34 -0.82 45.83
C SER A 219 5.62 -1.52 45.38
#